data_AF-A0A1S9M9I0-F1
#
_entry.id   AF-A0A1S9M9I0-F1
#
_cell.length_a   1.000
_cell.length_b   1.000
_cell.length_c   1.000
_cell.angle_alpha   90.00
_cell.angle_beta   90.00
_cell.angle_gamma   90.00
#
_symmetry.space_group_name_H-M   'P 1'
#
loop_
_entity.id
_entity.type
_entity.pdbx_description
1 polymer ?
#
loop_
_entity_poly.entity_id
_entity_poly.type
_entity_poly.pdbx_seq_one_letter_code
_entity_poly.pdbx_strand_id
1 'polypeptide(L)'
;MGVRRGAEGTTTAIAALCLSLALCLAGCASPDGGTPVGSGSAQPASPGFVHGTQKPVIGPVPAPLPAPPPYFNPPPAASLPTKASPQEPATGPLPAPLPSVGESTGTTVFFVAIGDGGNRGARFGCNDSLVAIQVTSPSGSDPLAVAMGQLLAPDDTASRAGLYNALSGSALHYVSGYLDGTTAVVNLSGSLRPEGLCEQTRIETQLAQTAVAATGASQAAIYIDGNTLADVLSLRPGGQSLE
;
A
#
# COMPACT_ATOMS: atom_id res chain seq x y z
N MET A 1 -16.67 58.62 -0.27
CA MET A 1 -17.33 58.17 0.98
C MET A 1 -17.72 56.72 0.83
N GLY A 2 -17.28 55.84 1.75
CA GLY A 2 -17.62 54.41 1.77
C GLY A 2 -16.67 53.67 2.71
N VAL A 3 -17.05 53.58 3.98
CA VAL A 3 -16.22 53.18 5.14
C VAL A 3 -16.50 51.72 5.52
N ARG A 4 -15.41 50.93 5.60
CA ARG A 4 -15.03 49.80 6.49
C ARG A 4 -16.00 48.62 6.79
N ARG A 5 -15.42 47.42 6.75
CA ARG A 5 -15.22 46.38 7.81
C ARG A 5 -14.52 45.18 7.13
N GLY A 6 -13.43 44.55 7.58
CA GLY A 6 -12.85 44.38 8.91
C GLY A 6 -13.22 43.01 9.47
N ALA A 7 -12.42 41.97 9.23
CA ALA A 7 -12.50 40.68 9.93
C ALA A 7 -11.11 40.02 9.96
N GLU A 8 -10.42 40.21 11.07
CA GLU A 8 -9.21 39.53 11.50
C GLU A 8 -9.61 38.20 12.15
N GLY A 9 -8.98 37.09 11.78
CA GLY A 9 -9.17 35.76 12.36
C GLY A 9 -7.95 35.36 13.17
N THR A 10 -8.06 35.55 14.48
CA THR A 10 -7.01 35.47 15.49
C THR A 10 -6.52 34.05 15.78
N THR A 11 -5.19 33.91 15.80
CA THR A 11 -4.37 32.90 16.46
C THR A 11 -4.93 32.43 17.80
N THR A 12 -5.06 31.11 18.02
CA THR A 12 -5.14 30.55 19.37
C THR A 12 -4.29 29.28 19.45
N ALA A 13 -3.11 29.42 20.04
CA ALA A 13 -2.29 28.33 20.55
C ALA A 13 -2.54 28.23 22.06
N ILE A 14 -2.98 27.08 22.57
CA ILE A 14 -2.97 26.79 24.02
C ILE A 14 -2.56 25.33 24.26
N ALA A 15 -1.31 25.23 24.71
CA ALA A 15 -0.79 24.45 25.83
C ALA A 15 -1.11 22.95 26.01
N ALA A 16 0.01 22.22 26.08
CA ALA A 16 0.23 20.99 26.82
C ALA A 16 -0.28 21.02 28.27
N LEU A 17 -0.68 19.87 28.80
CA LEU A 17 -0.29 19.40 30.14
C LEU A 17 -0.64 17.91 30.35
N CYS A 18 0.38 17.15 30.75
CA CYS A 18 0.42 16.12 31.81
C CYS A 18 -0.63 14.99 31.88
N LEU A 19 -0.38 13.83 32.49
CA LEU A 19 0.77 13.03 32.96
C LEU A 19 0.08 11.87 33.74
N SER A 20 0.70 10.69 33.80
CA SER A 20 0.45 9.60 34.79
C SER A 20 -0.77 8.70 34.50
N LEU A 21 -0.84 7.40 34.86
CA LEU A 21 -0.03 6.52 35.69
C LEU A 21 -0.56 5.05 35.60
N ALA A 22 0.33 4.08 35.88
CA ALA A 22 0.11 2.72 36.46
C ALA A 22 -0.74 1.70 35.67
N LEU A 23 -0.17 0.57 35.20
CA LEU A 23 0.34 -0.60 35.93
C LEU A 23 -0.74 -1.36 36.74
N CYS A 24 -1.18 -2.51 36.22
CA CYS A 24 -1.78 -3.59 37.01
C CYS A 24 -1.36 -4.95 36.42
N LEU A 25 -0.46 -5.64 37.12
CA LEU A 25 -0.24 -7.08 37.07
C LEU A 25 -1.18 -7.76 38.09
N ALA A 26 -1.88 -8.83 37.69
CA ALA A 26 -2.36 -9.98 38.49
C ALA A 26 -3.27 -10.82 37.56
N GLY A 27 -3.19 -12.14 37.38
CA GLY A 27 -2.64 -13.21 38.21
C GLY A 27 -3.70 -13.79 39.15
N CYS A 28 -4.40 -14.87 38.75
CA CYS A 28 -5.11 -15.89 39.58
C CYS A 28 -5.74 -16.93 38.60
N ALA A 29 -5.31 -18.19 38.52
CA ALA A 29 -5.46 -19.32 39.45
C ALA A 29 -6.90 -19.88 39.55
N SER A 30 -7.06 -21.15 39.12
CA SER A 30 -8.26 -22.00 39.09
C SER A 30 -8.82 -22.37 40.48
N PRO A 31 -10.00 -23.02 40.55
CA PRO A 31 -10.00 -24.42 41.00
C PRO A 31 -11.03 -25.38 40.35
N ASP A 32 -10.70 -26.67 40.45
CA ASP A 32 -11.44 -27.91 40.18
C ASP A 32 -12.83 -28.06 40.84
N GLY A 33 -13.67 -28.92 40.25
CA GLY A 33 -14.55 -29.80 41.03
C GLY A 33 -15.84 -30.30 40.36
N GLY A 34 -15.92 -31.62 40.13
CA GLY A 34 -17.18 -32.37 40.30
C GLY A 34 -17.77 -33.13 39.09
N THR A 35 -17.56 -34.45 39.05
CA THR A 35 -18.38 -35.49 38.36
C THR A 35 -19.48 -36.01 39.33
N PRO A 36 -20.34 -37.04 39.05
CA PRO A 36 -20.52 -37.96 37.91
C PRO A 36 -22.03 -38.30 37.55
N VAL A 37 -22.23 -39.42 36.81
CA VAL A 37 -23.47 -40.18 36.42
C VAL A 37 -23.96 -39.89 34.99
N GLY A 38 -24.16 -40.82 34.05
CA GLY A 38 -24.13 -42.29 34.01
C GLY A 38 -25.17 -42.80 32.98
N SER A 39 -24.86 -43.87 32.24
CA SER A 39 -25.67 -44.62 31.24
C SER A 39 -25.64 -44.06 29.81
N GLY A 40 -25.26 -44.78 28.75
CA GLY A 40 -25.06 -46.21 28.51
C GLY A 40 -25.73 -46.55 27.17
N SER A 41 -24.98 -46.95 26.14
CA SER A 41 -25.47 -47.79 25.03
C SER A 41 -24.33 -48.19 24.06
N ALA A 42 -24.04 -49.49 24.10
CA ALA A 42 -23.73 -50.42 23.02
C ALA A 42 -22.73 -50.05 21.89
N GLN A 43 -21.66 -50.85 21.91
CA GLN A 43 -20.66 -51.16 20.87
C GLN A 43 -21.29 -51.79 19.61
N PRO A 44 -20.62 -51.70 18.44
CA PRO A 44 -20.01 -52.92 17.90
C PRO A 44 -18.55 -52.72 17.46
N ALA A 45 -17.81 -53.83 17.54
CA ALA A 45 -16.37 -53.96 17.39
C ALA A 45 -15.92 -54.03 15.92
N SER A 46 -14.68 -53.61 15.63
CA SER A 46 -13.70 -54.17 14.64
C SER A 46 -12.39 -53.35 14.68
N PRO A 47 -11.27 -53.79 14.06
CA PRO A 47 -10.16 -54.54 14.68
C PRO A 47 -8.93 -53.67 15.02
N GLY A 48 -8.05 -54.25 15.84
CA GLY A 48 -6.97 -53.60 16.57
C GLY A 48 -5.93 -52.81 15.76
N PHE A 49 -5.63 -51.62 16.28
CA PHE A 49 -4.39 -50.89 16.02
C PHE A 49 -3.38 -51.17 17.13
N VAL A 50 -2.22 -51.69 16.73
CA VAL A 50 -1.04 -51.83 17.57
C VAL A 50 -0.53 -50.45 17.99
N HIS A 51 -0.54 -50.15 19.28
CA HIS A 51 0.10 -48.96 19.85
C HIS A 51 1.62 -49.17 19.85
N GLY A 52 2.31 -48.54 18.91
CA GLY A 52 3.74 -48.29 19.00
C GLY A 52 3.98 -47.09 19.91
N THR A 53 4.77 -47.29 20.97
CA THR A 53 5.20 -46.25 21.91
C THR A 53 6.16 -45.29 21.19
N GLN A 54 5.64 -44.24 20.55
CA GLN A 54 6.48 -43.19 19.97
C GLN A 54 6.82 -42.14 21.02
N LYS A 55 8.09 -42.18 21.42
CA LYS A 55 8.77 -41.18 22.26
C LYS A 55 8.61 -39.78 21.65
N PRO A 56 8.31 -38.71 22.42
CA PRO A 56 8.22 -37.36 21.87
C PRO A 56 9.60 -36.94 21.36
N VAL A 57 9.73 -36.80 20.04
CA VAL A 57 10.88 -36.15 19.42
C VAL A 57 10.63 -34.65 19.51
N ILE A 58 11.30 -34.00 20.45
CA ILE A 58 11.44 -32.54 20.46
C ILE A 58 12.34 -32.20 19.27
N GLY A 59 11.73 -31.96 18.12
CA GLY A 59 12.43 -31.44 16.96
C GLY A 59 12.87 -30.00 17.20
N PRO A 60 13.98 -29.55 16.57
CA PRO A 60 14.40 -28.16 16.67
C PRO A 60 13.31 -27.23 16.12
N VAL A 61 12.99 -26.18 16.88
CA VAL A 61 12.11 -25.09 16.45
C VAL A 61 12.70 -24.49 15.16
N PRO A 62 11.94 -24.39 14.06
CA PRO A 62 12.41 -23.75 12.84
C PRO A 62 12.81 -22.30 13.13
N ALA A 63 13.99 -21.89 12.68
CA ALA A 63 14.40 -20.49 12.74
C ALA A 63 13.39 -19.61 11.96
N PRO A 64 13.13 -18.36 12.39
CA PRO A 64 12.33 -17.42 11.63
C PRO A 64 12.87 -17.29 10.21
N LEU A 65 12.00 -17.44 9.21
CA LEU A 65 12.34 -17.22 7.81
C LEU A 65 12.80 -15.76 7.62
N PRO A 66 13.84 -15.50 6.81
CA PRO A 66 14.22 -14.15 6.42
C PRO A 66 13.03 -13.42 5.78
N ALA A 67 12.87 -12.12 6.06
CA ALA A 67 11.90 -11.29 5.37
C ALA A 67 12.12 -11.37 3.84
N PRO A 68 11.05 -11.43 3.03
CA PRO A 68 11.20 -11.45 1.57
C PRO A 68 11.95 -10.21 1.09
N PRO A 69 12.73 -10.32 0.01
CA PRO A 69 13.46 -9.19 -0.53
C PRO A 69 12.48 -8.07 -0.95
N PRO A 70 12.87 -6.79 -0.81
CA PRO A 70 12.08 -5.69 -1.34
C PRO A 70 11.87 -5.86 -2.85
N TYR A 71 10.70 -5.44 -3.35
CA TYR A 71 10.34 -5.58 -4.76
C TYR A 71 11.29 -4.75 -5.63
N PHE A 72 12.22 -5.43 -6.28
CA PHE A 72 13.09 -4.87 -7.30
C PHE A 72 12.37 -4.95 -8.64
N ASN A 73 11.73 -3.86 -9.05
CA ASN A 73 11.34 -3.72 -10.47
C ASN A 73 12.41 -2.86 -11.15
N PRO A 74 12.99 -3.29 -12.29
CA PRO A 74 13.90 -2.43 -13.04
C PRO A 74 13.23 -1.08 -13.36
N PRO A 75 13.96 0.03 -13.24
CA PRO A 75 13.42 1.35 -13.53
C PRO A 75 12.87 1.38 -14.96
N PRO A 76 11.76 2.09 -15.22
CA PRO A 76 11.33 2.37 -16.59
C PRO A 76 12.52 2.98 -17.34
N ALA A 77 12.79 2.47 -18.55
CA ALA A 77 13.88 2.96 -19.38
C ALA A 77 13.76 4.49 -19.50
N ALA A 78 14.71 5.21 -18.90
CA ALA A 78 14.81 6.64 -19.03
C ALA A 78 14.89 6.97 -20.53
N SER A 79 13.89 7.65 -21.05
CA SER A 79 13.99 8.26 -22.38
C SER A 79 15.13 9.26 -22.31
N LEU A 80 16.23 8.96 -23.00
CA LEU A 80 17.39 9.84 -23.08
C LEU A 80 16.94 11.23 -23.54
N PRO A 81 17.36 12.32 -22.86
CA PRO A 81 17.17 13.64 -23.43
C PRO A 81 17.99 13.75 -24.71
N THR A 82 17.29 13.99 -25.83
CA THR A 82 17.93 14.46 -27.07
C THR A 82 18.74 15.71 -26.75
N LYS A 83 20.04 15.61 -26.99
CA LYS A 83 21.03 16.67 -26.84
C LYS A 83 20.65 17.82 -27.80
N ALA A 84 20.00 18.85 -27.28
CA ALA A 84 19.79 20.09 -28.01
C ALA A 84 21.15 20.78 -28.27
N SER A 85 21.40 21.15 -29.52
CA SER A 85 22.56 21.95 -29.93
C SER A 85 22.63 23.29 -29.19
N PRO A 86 23.83 23.79 -28.87
CA PRO A 86 24.01 25.15 -28.38
C PRO A 86 23.62 26.16 -29.47
N GLN A 87 22.58 26.96 -29.21
CA GLN A 87 22.29 28.16 -29.99
C GLN A 87 22.94 29.35 -29.27
N GLU A 88 23.78 30.09 -29.98
CA GLU A 88 24.47 31.28 -29.49
C GLU A 88 23.51 32.34 -28.92
N PRO A 89 23.94 33.15 -27.93
CA PRO A 89 23.10 34.19 -27.34
C PRO A 89 22.99 35.40 -28.27
N ALA A 90 21.79 35.68 -28.76
CA ALA A 90 21.47 36.99 -29.32
C ALA A 90 21.10 37.96 -28.18
N THR A 91 21.96 38.96 -27.98
CA THR A 91 21.77 40.06 -27.03
C THR A 91 20.60 40.93 -27.48
N GLY A 92 19.42 40.73 -26.89
CA GLY A 92 18.24 41.60 -27.02
C GLY A 92 17.77 42.11 -25.66
N PRO A 93 17.14 43.30 -25.56
CA PRO A 93 16.75 43.89 -24.27
C PRO A 93 15.66 43.06 -23.58
N LEU A 94 15.87 42.73 -22.30
CA LEU A 94 14.98 41.90 -21.48
C LEU A 94 13.66 42.63 -21.18
N PRO A 95 12.48 42.08 -21.52
CA PRO A 95 11.21 42.47 -20.92
C PRO A 95 11.15 41.99 -19.46
N ALA A 96 10.53 42.79 -18.58
CA ALA A 96 10.35 42.45 -17.17
C ALA A 96 9.58 41.12 -17.00
N PRO A 97 9.94 40.26 -16.01
CA PRO A 97 9.24 39.00 -15.79
C PRO A 97 7.80 39.24 -15.32
N LEU A 98 6.86 38.68 -16.06
CA LEU A 98 5.47 38.48 -15.64
C LEU A 98 5.44 37.54 -14.41
N PRO A 99 4.45 37.65 -13.51
CA PRO A 99 4.32 36.72 -12.38
C PRO A 99 4.10 35.29 -12.89
N SER A 100 4.99 34.37 -12.51
CA SER A 100 4.80 32.94 -12.73
C SER A 100 3.48 32.49 -12.11
N VAL A 101 2.56 32.05 -12.95
CA VAL A 101 1.40 31.25 -12.54
C VAL A 101 1.95 30.00 -11.85
N GLY A 102 1.52 29.76 -10.61
CA GLY A 102 2.03 28.69 -9.76
C GLY A 102 2.15 27.37 -10.52
N GLU A 103 3.36 26.82 -10.52
CA GLU A 103 3.66 25.50 -11.03
C GLU A 103 2.79 24.51 -10.24
N SER A 104 1.74 23.99 -10.87
CA SER A 104 0.92 22.97 -10.25
C SER A 104 1.78 21.70 -10.24
N THR A 105 2.57 21.52 -9.18
CA THR A 105 3.35 20.31 -8.91
C THR A 105 2.36 19.16 -8.72
N GLY A 106 2.01 18.51 -9.83
CA GLY A 106 1.12 17.35 -9.81
C GLY A 106 1.80 16.18 -9.12
N THR A 107 1.04 15.40 -8.37
CA THR A 107 1.49 14.11 -7.85
C THR A 107 1.23 13.05 -8.91
N THR A 108 2.20 12.17 -9.17
CA THR A 108 2.03 11.09 -10.14
C THR A 108 1.36 9.88 -9.50
N VAL A 109 0.30 9.38 -10.15
CA VAL A 109 -0.43 8.17 -9.78
C VAL A 109 -0.44 7.24 -10.98
N PHE A 110 -0.14 5.96 -10.77
CA PHE A 110 -0.18 4.98 -11.85
C PHE A 110 -1.51 4.22 -11.87
N PHE A 111 -2.01 3.99 -13.08
CA PHE A 111 -3.14 3.13 -13.37
C PHE A 111 -2.79 2.15 -14.49
N VAL A 112 -3.66 1.18 -14.73
CA VAL A 112 -3.41 0.07 -15.64
C VAL A 112 -4.21 0.23 -16.92
N ALA A 113 -3.54 0.12 -18.06
CA ALA A 113 -4.16 -0.07 -19.35
C ALA A 113 -4.18 -1.57 -19.67
N ILE A 114 -5.38 -2.15 -19.71
CA ILE A 114 -5.55 -3.60 -19.81
C ILE A 114 -5.19 -4.10 -21.21
N GLY A 115 -4.25 -5.05 -21.28
CA GLY A 115 -3.93 -5.84 -22.47
C GLY A 115 -3.39 -5.06 -23.68
N ASP A 116 -3.02 -3.78 -23.52
CA ASP A 116 -2.59 -2.92 -24.62
C ASP A 116 -1.10 -3.04 -24.97
N GLY A 117 -0.37 -3.94 -24.30
CA GLY A 117 0.94 -4.41 -24.72
C GLY A 117 2.07 -3.40 -24.68
N GLY A 118 1.95 -2.32 -23.90
CA GLY A 118 2.96 -1.26 -23.88
C GLY A 118 2.56 0.02 -24.63
N ASN A 119 1.39 0.05 -25.27
CA ASN A 119 1.04 1.15 -26.18
C ASN A 119 0.81 2.49 -25.48
N ARG A 120 0.31 2.50 -24.24
CA ARG A 120 0.02 3.73 -23.49
C ARG A 120 1.00 4.01 -22.35
N GLY A 121 1.91 3.08 -22.07
CA GLY A 121 2.82 3.17 -20.94
C GLY A 121 3.73 1.95 -20.81
N ALA A 122 4.50 1.88 -19.73
CA ALA A 122 5.47 0.81 -19.55
C ALA A 122 4.78 -0.56 -19.51
N ARG A 123 5.21 -1.50 -20.36
CA ARG A 123 4.64 -2.84 -20.41
C ARG A 123 4.98 -3.63 -19.14
N PHE A 124 4.00 -4.34 -18.57
CA PHE A 124 4.21 -5.24 -17.44
C PHE A 124 3.16 -6.36 -17.40
N GLY A 125 3.39 -7.36 -16.55
CA GLY A 125 2.40 -8.39 -16.22
C GLY A 125 1.75 -9.07 -17.43
N CYS A 126 0.42 -9.13 -17.43
CA CYS A 126 -0.41 -9.81 -18.42
C CYS A 126 -0.55 -9.04 -19.76
N ASN A 127 0.55 -8.50 -20.26
CA ASN A 127 0.59 -7.63 -21.43
C ASN A 127 -0.16 -6.30 -21.22
N ASP A 128 -0.17 -5.80 -19.98
CA ASP A 128 -0.76 -4.53 -19.62
C ASP A 128 0.26 -3.39 -19.76
N SER A 129 -0.21 -2.14 -19.83
CA SER A 129 0.61 -0.94 -19.66
C SER A 129 0.36 -0.27 -18.32
N LEU A 130 1.44 0.18 -17.70
CA LEU A 130 1.39 1.06 -16.55
C LEU A 130 1.43 2.51 -17.02
N VAL A 131 0.37 3.27 -16.74
CA VAL A 131 0.14 4.62 -17.26
C VAL A 131 0.17 5.64 -16.12
N ALA A 132 1.04 6.65 -16.24
CA ALA A 132 1.14 7.73 -15.28
C ALA A 132 0.06 8.80 -15.53
N ILE A 133 -0.65 9.18 -14.47
CA ILE A 133 -1.59 10.31 -14.46
C ILE A 133 -1.12 11.32 -13.41
N GLN A 134 -1.10 12.60 -13.78
CA GLN A 134 -0.82 13.67 -12.83
C GLN A 134 -2.12 14.10 -12.16
N VAL A 135 -2.16 14.00 -10.84
CA VAL A 135 -3.27 14.51 -10.02
C VAL A 135 -2.88 15.84 -9.39
N THR A 136 -3.85 16.75 -9.29
CA THR A 136 -3.63 18.03 -8.60
C THR A 136 -3.53 17.80 -7.10
N SER A 137 -2.48 18.35 -6.50
CA SER A 137 -2.22 18.26 -5.06
C SER A 137 -2.31 19.64 -4.42
N PRO A 138 -2.99 19.80 -3.26
CA PRO A 138 -2.97 21.06 -2.53
C PRO A 138 -1.54 21.39 -2.11
N SER A 139 -1.17 22.67 -2.15
CA SER A 139 0.16 23.12 -1.73
C SER A 139 0.47 22.69 -0.29
N GLY A 140 1.66 22.11 -0.08
CA GLY A 140 2.11 21.62 1.22
C GLY A 140 1.57 20.25 1.62
N SER A 141 0.80 19.57 0.77
CA SER A 141 0.37 18.19 1.00
C SER A 141 1.53 17.22 0.78
N ASP A 142 1.56 16.13 1.55
CA ASP A 142 2.49 15.02 1.31
C ASP A 142 2.12 14.31 -0.02
N PRO A 143 3.04 14.27 -1.02
CA PRO A 143 2.76 13.60 -2.29
C PRO A 143 2.41 12.12 -2.14
N LEU A 144 3.00 11.40 -1.19
CA LEU A 144 2.71 9.98 -0.99
C LEU A 144 1.28 9.76 -0.48
N ALA A 145 0.87 10.52 0.54
CA ALA A 145 -0.50 10.49 1.04
C ALA A 145 -1.52 10.87 -0.04
N VAL A 146 -1.23 11.88 -0.87
CA VAL A 146 -2.12 12.25 -1.99
C VAL A 146 -2.21 11.12 -3.01
N ALA A 147 -1.08 10.55 -3.41
CA ALA A 147 -1.05 9.49 -4.42
C ALA A 147 -1.81 8.24 -3.97
N MET A 148 -1.56 7.79 -2.73
CA MET A 148 -2.24 6.64 -2.14
C MET A 148 -3.72 6.94 -1.92
N GLY A 149 -4.06 8.14 -1.46
CA GLY A 149 -5.45 8.56 -1.33
C GLY A 149 -6.22 8.48 -2.64
N GLN A 150 -5.60 8.86 -3.76
CA GLN A 150 -6.22 8.76 -5.10
C GLN A 150 -6.43 7.31 -5.56
N LEU A 151 -5.47 6.41 -5.27
CA LEU A 151 -5.60 5.01 -5.62
C LEU A 151 -6.72 4.29 -4.84
N LEU A 152 -6.92 4.67 -3.58
CA LEU A 152 -7.85 4.04 -2.66
C LEU A 152 -9.24 4.70 -2.65
N ALA A 153 -9.36 5.87 -3.28
CA ALA A 153 -10.65 6.54 -3.47
C ALA A 153 -11.53 5.77 -4.48
N PRO A 154 -12.86 6.00 -4.47
CA PRO A 154 -13.74 5.50 -5.52
C PRO A 154 -13.22 5.85 -6.92
N ASP A 155 -13.35 4.91 -7.86
CA ASP A 155 -12.63 4.90 -9.13
C ASP A 155 -13.11 5.93 -10.18
N ASP A 156 -12.97 7.21 -9.90
CA ASP A 156 -13.36 8.27 -10.82
C ASP A 156 -12.25 8.63 -11.82
N THR A 157 -11.00 8.70 -11.34
CA THR A 157 -9.85 9.16 -12.14
C THR A 157 -9.47 8.16 -13.22
N ALA A 158 -9.34 6.88 -12.88
CA ALA A 158 -8.95 5.84 -13.84
C ALA A 158 -10.06 5.64 -14.89
N SER A 159 -11.31 5.49 -14.43
CA SER A 159 -12.47 5.33 -15.29
C SER A 159 -12.63 6.46 -16.32
N ARG A 160 -12.47 7.74 -15.94
CA ARG A 160 -12.53 8.87 -16.90
C ARG A 160 -11.41 8.83 -17.94
N ALA A 161 -10.26 8.26 -17.59
CA ALA A 161 -9.12 8.09 -18.48
C ALA A 161 -9.18 6.79 -19.32
N GLY A 162 -10.22 5.95 -19.16
CA GLY A 162 -10.26 4.63 -19.79
C GLY A 162 -9.11 3.72 -19.31
N LEU A 163 -8.77 3.85 -18.03
CA LEU A 163 -7.76 3.07 -17.32
C LEU A 163 -8.43 2.27 -16.21
N TYR A 164 -7.74 1.25 -15.76
CA TYR A 164 -8.18 0.32 -14.73
C TYR A 164 -7.41 0.57 -13.44
N ASN A 165 -8.11 0.48 -12.31
CA ASN A 165 -7.53 0.51 -10.98
C ASN A 165 -7.71 -0.85 -10.31
N ALA A 166 -6.60 -1.55 -10.12
CA ALA A 166 -6.56 -2.89 -9.52
C ALA A 166 -6.99 -2.92 -8.04
N LEU A 167 -7.07 -1.74 -7.40
CA LEU A 167 -7.46 -1.60 -6.00
C LEU A 167 -8.94 -1.31 -5.83
N SER A 168 -9.69 -1.04 -6.91
CA SER A 168 -11.09 -0.61 -6.86
C SER A 168 -12.04 -1.62 -6.20
N GLY A 169 -11.76 -2.92 -6.30
CA GLY A 169 -12.51 -3.98 -5.62
C GLY A 169 -12.10 -4.21 -4.16
N SER A 170 -11.06 -3.53 -3.67
CA SER A 170 -10.51 -3.71 -2.33
C SER A 170 -11.06 -2.66 -1.36
N ALA A 171 -11.06 -3.00 -0.07
CA ALA A 171 -11.43 -2.09 1.01
C ALA A 171 -10.18 -1.75 1.81
N LEU A 172 -9.35 -0.86 1.26
CA LEU A 172 -8.08 -0.45 1.83
C LEU A 172 -8.11 1.00 2.27
N HIS A 173 -7.38 1.29 3.35
CA HIS A 173 -7.19 2.63 3.88
C HIS A 173 -5.71 2.92 4.04
N TYR A 174 -5.31 4.15 3.71
CA TYR A 174 -3.96 4.63 3.96
C TYR A 174 -3.79 4.96 5.44
N VAL A 175 -2.77 4.38 6.08
CA VAL A 175 -2.44 4.62 7.49
C VAL A 175 -1.27 5.58 7.60
N SER A 176 -0.17 5.28 6.91
CA SER A 176 1.02 6.12 6.91
C SER A 176 1.96 5.78 5.76
N GLY A 177 2.93 6.64 5.52
CA GLY A 177 4.02 6.36 4.63
C GLY A 177 5.16 7.34 4.83
N TYR A 178 6.37 6.89 4.52
CA TYR A 178 7.59 7.65 4.73
C TYR A 178 8.71 7.11 3.85
N LEU A 179 9.76 7.90 3.69
CA LEU A 179 10.97 7.47 3.00
C LEU A 179 12.00 6.99 4.03
N ASP A 180 12.43 5.73 3.90
CA ASP A 180 13.51 5.14 4.68
C ASP A 180 14.71 4.87 3.75
N GLY A 181 15.69 5.77 3.78
CA GLY A 181 16.80 5.78 2.83
C GLY A 181 16.32 5.95 1.39
N THR A 182 16.38 4.88 0.59
CA THR A 182 15.90 4.84 -0.80
C THR A 182 14.61 4.04 -0.97
N THR A 183 13.94 3.69 0.14
CA THR A 183 12.73 2.85 0.15
C THR A 183 11.51 3.65 0.61
N ALA A 184 10.48 3.70 -0.22
CA ALA A 184 9.17 4.21 0.18
C ALA A 184 8.45 3.16 1.02
N VAL A 185 8.28 3.41 2.31
CA VAL A 185 7.48 2.55 3.19
C VAL A 185 6.04 3.03 3.19
N VAL A 186 5.10 2.12 2.94
CA VAL A 186 3.66 2.41 2.90
C VAL A 186 2.94 1.44 3.83
N ASN A 187 2.18 1.96 4.77
CA ASN A 187 1.32 1.18 5.65
C ASN A 187 -0.14 1.44 5.30
N LEU A 188 -0.84 0.36 4.99
CA LEU A 188 -2.25 0.32 4.70
C LEU A 188 -2.95 -0.57 5.73
N SER A 189 -4.27 -0.46 5.80
CA SER A 189 -5.13 -1.35 6.58
C SER A 189 -6.33 -1.79 5.77
N GLY A 190 -6.89 -2.97 6.07
CA GLY A 190 -8.13 -3.44 5.47
C GLY A 190 -7.94 -4.68 4.61
N SER A 191 -8.83 -4.90 3.65
CA SER A 191 -8.88 -6.16 2.89
C SER A 191 -8.61 -5.95 1.40
N LEU A 192 -7.60 -6.65 0.88
CA LEU A 192 -7.36 -6.80 -0.55
C LEU A 192 -8.28 -7.85 -1.19
N ARG A 193 -8.72 -7.57 -2.42
CA ARG A 193 -9.53 -8.48 -3.23
C ARG A 193 -8.97 -8.56 -4.66
N PRO A 194 -7.90 -9.34 -4.90
CA PRO A 194 -7.45 -9.62 -6.26
C PRO A 194 -8.50 -10.45 -7.02
N GLU A 195 -8.91 -9.98 -8.20
CA GLU A 195 -9.91 -10.63 -9.06
C GLU A 195 -9.27 -11.39 -10.24
N GLY A 196 -8.53 -12.46 -9.90
CA GLY A 196 -7.94 -13.37 -10.89
C GLY A 196 -6.41 -13.29 -10.94
N LEU A 197 -5.83 -14.06 -11.85
CA LEU A 197 -4.38 -14.33 -11.85
C LEU A 197 -3.52 -13.10 -12.18
N CYS A 198 -4.02 -12.21 -13.02
CA CYS A 198 -3.31 -10.98 -13.40
C CYS A 198 -3.39 -9.89 -12.32
N GLU A 199 -4.39 -9.96 -11.44
CA GLU A 199 -4.66 -8.89 -10.47
C GLU A 199 -3.59 -8.79 -9.40
N GLN A 200 -2.97 -9.89 -9.00
CA GLN A 200 -1.86 -9.86 -8.06
C GLN A 200 -0.74 -8.93 -8.55
N THR A 201 -0.22 -9.17 -9.76
CA THR A 201 0.83 -8.34 -10.34
C THR A 201 0.37 -6.91 -10.62
N ARG A 202 -0.90 -6.70 -10.98
CA ARG A 202 -1.47 -5.35 -11.18
C ARG A 202 -1.49 -4.55 -9.88
N ILE A 203 -2.01 -5.13 -8.80
CA ILE A 203 -2.03 -4.51 -7.47
C ILE A 203 -0.61 -4.16 -7.02
N GLU A 204 0.31 -5.13 -7.08
CA GLU A 204 1.70 -4.94 -6.65
C GLU A 204 2.38 -3.82 -7.43
N THR A 205 2.31 -3.88 -8.77
CA THR A 205 2.99 -2.92 -9.63
C THR A 205 2.39 -1.53 -9.48
N GLN A 206 1.05 -1.43 -9.45
CA GLN A 206 0.36 -0.14 -9.36
C GLN A 206 0.66 0.57 -8.04
N LEU A 207 0.60 -0.14 -6.91
CA LEU A 207 0.96 0.42 -5.59
C LEU A 207 2.43 0.80 -5.52
N ALA A 208 3.33 -0.10 -5.90
CA ALA A 208 4.77 0.11 -5.76
C ALA A 208 5.26 1.28 -6.61
N GLN A 209 4.83 1.36 -7.87
CA GLN A 209 5.25 2.42 -8.78
C GLN A 209 4.66 3.77 -8.40
N THR A 210 3.44 3.79 -7.87
CA THR A 210 2.84 5.02 -7.33
C THR A 210 3.61 5.51 -6.10
N ALA A 211 3.99 4.61 -5.18
CA ALA A 211 4.80 4.97 -4.01
C ALA A 211 6.18 5.53 -4.40
N VAL A 212 6.84 4.88 -5.37
CA VAL A 212 8.14 5.27 -5.90
C VAL A 212 8.07 6.65 -6.55
N ALA A 213 7.10 6.89 -7.44
CA ALA A 213 6.98 8.18 -8.12
C ALA A 213 6.58 9.31 -7.17
N ALA A 214 5.75 9.03 -6.16
CA ALA A 214 5.33 10.05 -5.21
C ALA A 214 6.47 10.49 -4.27
N THR A 215 7.38 9.58 -3.90
CA THR A 215 8.47 9.86 -2.95
C THR A 215 9.82 10.13 -3.60
N GLY A 216 10.01 9.74 -4.87
CA GLY A 216 11.32 9.70 -5.52
C GLY A 216 12.23 8.56 -5.04
N ALA A 217 11.67 7.58 -4.31
CA ALA A 217 12.38 6.39 -3.87
C ALA A 217 12.89 5.53 -5.05
N SER A 218 13.80 4.61 -4.80
CA SER A 218 14.20 3.60 -5.79
C SER A 218 13.34 2.34 -5.73
N GLN A 219 12.68 2.10 -4.60
CA GLN A 219 11.86 0.91 -4.34
C GLN A 219 10.77 1.22 -3.31
N ALA A 220 9.82 0.30 -3.16
CA ALA A 220 8.74 0.42 -2.19
C ALA A 220 8.64 -0.84 -1.31
N ALA A 221 8.32 -0.63 -0.03
CA ALA A 221 7.93 -1.66 0.92
C ALA A 221 6.50 -1.36 1.39
N ILE A 222 5.57 -2.24 1.05
CA ILE A 222 4.14 -2.03 1.28
C ILE A 222 3.64 -3.07 2.29
N TYR A 223 2.91 -2.59 3.28
CA TYR A 223 2.34 -3.38 4.36
C TYR A 223 0.83 -3.17 4.43
N ILE A 224 0.10 -4.24 4.73
CA ILE A 224 -1.34 -4.20 5.03
C ILE A 224 -1.54 -4.89 6.37
N ASP A 225 -2.05 -4.15 7.34
CA ASP A 225 -2.23 -4.62 8.72
C ASP A 225 -0.94 -5.23 9.32
N GLY A 226 0.21 -4.66 8.97
CA GLY A 226 1.54 -5.08 9.41
C GLY A 226 2.17 -6.23 8.60
N ASN A 227 1.42 -6.88 7.71
CA ASN A 227 1.93 -7.96 6.85
C ASN A 227 2.44 -7.41 5.52
N THR A 228 3.46 -8.03 4.94
CA THR A 228 3.97 -7.61 3.63
C THR A 228 2.91 -7.83 2.54
N LEU A 229 2.87 -6.95 1.53
CA LEU A 229 1.94 -7.09 0.40
C LEU A 229 2.03 -8.47 -0.27
N ALA A 230 3.24 -8.98 -0.47
CA ALA A 230 3.48 -10.30 -1.06
C ALA A 230 2.86 -11.43 -0.24
N ASP A 231 2.95 -11.36 1.09
CA ASP A 231 2.33 -12.33 1.99
C ASP A 231 0.80 -12.28 1.88
N VAL A 232 0.21 -11.08 1.97
CA VAL A 232 -1.24 -10.89 1.86
C VAL A 232 -1.81 -11.41 0.54
N LEU A 233 -1.06 -11.26 -0.56
CA LEU A 233 -1.46 -11.77 -1.87
C LEU A 233 -1.21 -13.28 -2.03
N SER A 234 -0.20 -13.83 -1.35
CA SER A 234 0.12 -15.28 -1.38
C SER A 234 -0.81 -16.11 -0.50
N LEU A 235 -1.37 -15.53 0.57
CA LEU A 235 -2.35 -16.18 1.45
C LEU A 235 -3.69 -16.49 0.75
N ARG A 236 -3.85 -16.10 -0.52
CA ARG A 236 -5.01 -16.41 -1.34
C ARG A 236 -4.65 -17.20 -2.60
N PRO A 237 -4.37 -18.50 -2.50
CA PRO A 237 -4.58 -19.39 -3.64
C PRO A 237 -6.08 -19.41 -3.93
N GLY A 238 -6.45 -19.43 -5.22
CA GLY A 238 -7.85 -19.44 -5.68
C GLY A 238 -8.73 -20.37 -4.83
N GLY A 239 -9.95 -19.90 -4.54
CA GLY A 239 -10.87 -20.52 -3.60
C GLY A 239 -10.87 -22.06 -3.67
N GLN A 240 -10.43 -22.68 -2.58
CA GLN A 240 -11.01 -23.97 -2.22
C GLN A 240 -12.42 -23.67 -1.70
N SER A 241 -13.36 -23.64 -2.63
CA SER A 241 -14.74 -24.00 -2.36
C SER A 241 -14.71 -25.38 -1.70
N LEU A 242 -14.95 -25.43 -0.39
CA LEU A 242 -15.35 -26.65 0.28
C LEU A 242 -16.82 -26.87 -0.09
N GLU A 243 -17.06 -27.72 -1.10
CA GLU A 243 -18.25 -28.56 -1.17
C GLU A 243 -17.90 -29.96 -0.67
#